data_AF-A0A4Q3MX63-F1
#
_entry.id   AF-A0A4Q3MX63-F1
#
_cell.length_a   1.000
_cell.length_b   1.000
_cell.length_c   1.000
_cell.angle_alpha   90.00
_cell.angle_beta   90.00
_cell.angle_gamma   90.00
#
_symmetry.space_group_name_H-M   'P 1'
#
loop_
_entity.id
_entity.type
_entity.pdbx_description
1 polymer ?
#
loop_
_entity_poly.entity_id
_entity_poly.type
_entity_poly.pdbx_seq_one_letter_code
_entity_poly.pdbx_strand_id
1 'polypeptide(L)'
;MSLHQFPLSVLSGALVLALCGVSSAALAQTPVTPDAGQVLRDLQQLPGPVLAPAVPLQRIEEGADAAQGPQGKVLVKAIHISGNNELPTAELSALVAPLIGTERSLAQLNAAARRITAYYRSKGFAVARAY
;
A
#
# COMPACT_ATOMS: atom_id res chain seq x y z
N MET A 1 39.96 55.30 84.36
CA MET A 1 40.93 55.50 83.26
C MET A 1 40.54 54.57 82.13
N SER A 2 40.01 55.14 81.05
CA SER A 2 39.65 54.42 79.81
C SER A 2 40.89 53.87 79.14
N LEU A 3 40.76 52.70 78.50
CA LEU A 3 41.27 52.43 77.16
C LEU A 3 40.52 51.21 76.58
N HIS A 4 39.79 51.49 75.51
CA HIS A 4 39.02 50.56 74.68
C HIS A 4 39.94 49.55 73.98
N GLN A 5 39.56 48.27 73.94
CA GLN A 5 39.86 47.39 72.82
C GLN A 5 38.61 46.55 72.49
N PHE A 6 38.29 46.51 71.20
CA PHE A 6 36.96 46.27 70.63
C PHE A 6 36.35 44.89 70.91
N PRO A 7 35.02 44.79 71.13
CA PRO A 7 34.36 43.53 71.41
C PRO A 7 34.27 42.65 70.16
N LEU A 8 34.58 41.36 70.36
CA LEU A 8 34.44 40.22 69.44
C LEU A 8 33.03 40.08 68.80
N SER A 9 32.08 40.95 69.19
CA SER A 9 30.70 41.03 68.73
C SER A 9 30.53 41.55 67.30
N VAL A 10 31.52 42.26 66.72
CA VAL A 10 31.45 42.73 65.32
C VAL A 10 31.64 41.57 64.33
N LEU A 11 32.35 40.50 64.74
CA LEU A 11 32.54 39.32 63.89
C LEU A 11 31.27 38.47 63.77
N SER A 12 30.38 38.53 64.77
CA SER A 12 29.13 37.75 64.76
C SER A 12 28.06 38.33 63.83
N GLY A 13 28.05 39.66 63.65
CA GLY A 13 27.12 40.34 62.74
C GLY A 13 27.41 40.10 61.25
N ALA A 14 28.68 39.91 60.88
CA ALA A 14 29.07 39.65 59.49
C ALA A 14 28.72 38.22 59.03
N LEU A 15 28.68 37.25 59.96
CA LEU A 15 28.41 35.85 59.63
C LEU A 15 26.90 35.57 59.43
N VAL A 16 26.02 36.33 60.12
CA VAL A 16 24.56 36.17 59.98
C VAL A 16 24.02 36.83 58.70
N LEU A 17 24.62 37.94 58.24
CA LEU A 17 24.28 38.56 56.95
C LEU A 17 24.79 37.78 55.73
N ALA A 18 25.79 36.91 55.90
CA ALA A 18 26.27 36.02 54.83
C ALA A 18 25.38 34.77 54.63
N LEU A 19 24.62 34.35 55.65
CA LEU A 19 23.77 33.15 55.58
C LEU A 19 22.29 33.41 55.25
N CYS A 20 21.85 34.67 55.25
CA CYS A 20 20.49 35.06 54.87
C CYS A 20 20.35 35.54 53.41
N GLY A 21 21.39 35.34 52.58
CA GLY A 21 21.35 35.49 51.12
C GLY A 21 20.61 34.33 50.44
N VAL A 22 19.34 34.21 50.82
CA VAL A 22 18.33 33.27 50.39
C VAL A 22 18.23 33.20 48.86
N SER A 23 18.33 31.96 48.37
CA SER A 23 17.43 31.34 47.38
C SER A 23 16.78 32.26 46.35
N SER A 24 17.28 32.21 45.11
CA SER A 24 16.45 31.91 43.92
C SER A 24 17.28 32.07 42.64
N ALA A 25 17.89 30.99 42.20
CA ALA A 25 18.21 30.82 40.78
C ALA A 25 18.20 29.33 40.42
N ALA A 26 17.18 28.61 40.88
CA ALA A 26 16.74 27.44 40.12
C ALA A 26 16.07 27.99 38.86
N LEU A 27 16.86 28.31 37.84
CA LEU A 27 16.31 28.51 36.50
C LEU A 27 15.64 27.20 36.14
N ALA A 28 14.31 27.22 36.22
CA ALA A 28 13.44 26.13 35.87
C ALA A 28 13.91 25.55 34.53
N GLN A 29 14.40 24.32 34.58
CA GLN A 29 14.42 23.46 33.42
C GLN A 29 12.95 23.19 33.11
N THR A 30 12.29 24.07 32.36
CA THR A 30 11.04 23.68 31.70
C THR A 30 11.46 22.65 30.66
N PRO A 31 11.13 21.35 30.83
CA PRO A 31 11.29 20.42 29.73
C PRO A 31 10.55 21.03 28.55
N VAL A 32 11.22 21.16 27.41
CA VAL A 32 10.60 21.51 26.13
C VAL A 32 9.63 20.37 25.83
N THR A 33 8.44 20.47 26.40
CA THR A 33 7.31 19.62 26.10
C THR A 33 6.79 20.18 24.79
N PRO A 34 6.83 19.40 23.70
CA PRO A 34 6.33 19.86 22.41
C PRO A 34 4.90 20.37 22.59
N ASP A 35 4.66 21.62 22.20
CA ASP A 35 3.32 22.18 22.23
C ASP A 35 2.44 21.35 21.28
N ALA A 36 1.20 21.03 21.70
CA ALA A 36 0.30 20.20 20.89
C ALA A 36 0.04 20.83 19.50
N GLY A 37 0.10 22.15 19.40
CA GLY A 37 0.04 22.88 18.13
C GLY A 37 1.31 22.75 17.28
N GLN A 38 2.49 22.61 17.90
CA GLN A 38 3.72 22.27 17.17
C GLN A 38 3.64 20.86 16.57
N VAL A 39 3.14 19.88 17.32
CA VAL A 39 2.97 18.51 16.81
C VAL A 39 1.98 18.48 15.63
N LEU A 40 0.86 19.21 15.71
CA LEU A 40 -0.09 19.28 14.61
C LEU A 40 0.50 19.97 13.37
N ARG A 41 1.30 21.03 13.56
CA ARG A 41 1.96 21.75 12.46
C ARG A 41 3.00 20.86 11.77
N ASP A 42 3.78 20.10 12.53
CA ASP A 42 4.75 19.15 11.98
C ASP A 42 4.08 18.05 11.15
N LEU A 43 2.93 17.53 11.62
CA LEU A 43 2.13 16.56 10.85
C LEU A 43 1.52 17.16 9.57
N GLN A 44 1.14 18.45 9.58
CA GLN A 44 0.63 19.15 8.39
C GLN A 44 1.73 19.49 7.38
N GLN A 45 2.98 19.64 7.85
CA GLN A 45 4.14 19.92 7.02
C GLN A 45 4.75 18.66 6.39
N LEU A 46 4.32 17.46 6.78
CA LEU A 46 4.71 16.24 6.09
C LEU A 46 4.17 16.27 4.65
N PRO A 47 5.02 16.04 3.64
CA PRO A 47 4.56 15.87 2.27
C PRO A 47 3.46 14.80 2.22
N GLY A 48 2.35 15.10 1.58
CA GLY A 48 1.28 14.12 1.38
C GLY A 48 1.81 12.87 0.68
N PRO A 49 1.21 11.69 0.92
CA PRO A 49 1.65 10.45 0.31
C PRO A 49 1.63 10.60 -1.23
N VAL A 50 2.78 10.38 -1.85
CA VAL A 50 2.90 10.33 -3.31
C VAL A 50 2.23 9.04 -3.76
N LEU A 51 1.09 9.14 -4.47
CA LEU A 51 0.53 7.98 -5.15
C LEU A 51 1.54 7.49 -6.19
N ALA A 52 2.03 6.27 -6.03
CA ALA A 52 2.82 5.63 -7.06
C ALA A 52 2.00 5.59 -8.36
N PRO A 53 2.61 5.87 -9.53
CA PRO A 53 1.92 5.74 -10.81
C PRO A 53 1.37 4.31 -10.94
N ALA A 54 0.12 4.19 -11.39
CA ALA A 54 -0.51 2.89 -11.59
C ALA A 54 0.34 2.07 -12.55
N VAL A 55 0.91 0.97 -12.06
CA VAL A 55 1.68 0.05 -12.89
C VAL A 55 0.70 -0.61 -13.86
N PRO A 56 0.90 -0.54 -15.18
CA PRO A 56 0.05 -1.24 -16.12
C PRO A 56 0.10 -2.73 -15.79
N LEU A 57 -1.06 -3.37 -15.65
CA LEU A 57 -1.11 -4.82 -15.50
C LEU A 57 -0.38 -5.44 -16.69
N GLN A 58 0.72 -6.16 -16.44
CA GLN A 58 1.46 -6.87 -17.48
C GLN A 58 0.48 -7.79 -18.22
N ARG A 59 0.19 -7.45 -19.47
CA ARG A 59 -0.57 -8.33 -20.34
C ARG A 59 0.30 -9.55 -20.63
N ILE A 60 -0.11 -10.69 -20.12
CA ILE A 60 0.45 -11.97 -20.54
C ILE A 60 0.02 -12.15 -22.00
N GLU A 61 0.92 -11.79 -22.92
CA GLU A 61 0.79 -12.07 -24.34
C GLU A 61 0.73 -13.60 -24.49
N GLU A 62 -0.39 -14.09 -24.97
CA GLU A 62 -0.56 -15.51 -25.23
C GLU A 62 0.16 -15.79 -26.54
N GLY A 63 1.29 -16.53 -26.46
CA GLY A 63 2.05 -16.94 -27.64
C GLY A 63 1.09 -17.52 -28.67
N ALA A 64 1.14 -17.01 -29.90
CA ALA A 64 0.31 -17.53 -30.97
C ALA A 64 0.65 -19.02 -31.14
N ASP A 65 -0.32 -19.90 -30.88
CA ASP A 65 -0.25 -21.30 -31.31
C ASP A 65 -0.06 -21.32 -32.83
N ALA A 66 1.20 -21.40 -33.24
CA ALA A 66 1.59 -21.62 -34.63
C ALA A 66 1.25 -23.06 -34.94
N ALA A 67 -0.01 -23.31 -35.28
CA ALA A 67 -0.44 -24.63 -35.70
C ALA A 67 0.12 -24.91 -37.10
N GLN A 68 1.38 -25.36 -37.13
CA GLN A 68 2.14 -25.73 -38.31
C GLN A 68 1.93 -27.23 -38.59
N GLY A 69 0.87 -27.58 -39.31
CA GLY A 69 0.63 -28.96 -39.73
C GLY A 69 -0.74 -29.16 -40.39
N PRO A 70 -0.97 -30.26 -41.12
CA PRO A 70 -2.28 -30.59 -41.67
C PRO A 70 -3.28 -30.74 -40.52
N GLN A 71 -4.25 -29.84 -40.47
CA GLN A 71 -5.19 -29.77 -39.36
C GLN A 71 -6.41 -30.62 -39.68
N GLY A 72 -6.50 -31.77 -39.01
CA GLY A 72 -7.74 -32.53 -38.93
C GLY A 72 -8.87 -31.63 -38.44
N LYS A 73 -10.04 -31.76 -39.06
CA LYS A 73 -11.26 -31.11 -38.60
C LYS A 73 -12.05 -32.10 -37.74
N VAL A 74 -12.69 -31.57 -36.70
CA VAL A 74 -13.55 -32.35 -35.81
C VAL A 74 -14.92 -31.72 -35.79
N LEU A 75 -15.96 -32.54 -35.90
CA LEU A 75 -17.34 -32.11 -35.71
C LEU A 75 -17.59 -31.85 -34.22
N VAL A 76 -17.87 -30.59 -33.86
CA VAL A 76 -18.13 -30.22 -32.47
C VAL A 76 -19.60 -30.51 -32.14
N LYS A 77 -19.85 -31.54 -31.34
CA LYS A 77 -21.22 -31.91 -30.92
C LYS A 77 -21.73 -31.11 -29.73
N ALA A 78 -20.86 -30.84 -28.77
CA ALA A 78 -21.17 -30.10 -27.56
C ALA A 78 -19.90 -29.47 -27.00
N ILE A 79 -20.07 -28.38 -26.24
CA ILE A 79 -18.99 -27.73 -25.49
C ILE A 79 -19.45 -27.63 -24.04
N HIS A 80 -18.66 -28.19 -23.13
CA HIS A 80 -18.87 -28.09 -21.70
C HIS A 80 -17.75 -27.24 -21.10
N ILE A 81 -18.12 -26.21 -20.34
CA ILE A 81 -17.18 -25.29 -19.71
C ILE A 81 -17.15 -25.61 -18.22
N SER A 82 -15.95 -25.76 -17.67
CA SER A 82 -15.71 -26.10 -16.27
C SER A 82 -14.64 -25.20 -15.65
N GLY A 83 -14.66 -25.05 -14.33
CA GLY A 83 -13.69 -24.23 -13.60
C GLY A 83 -14.02 -22.73 -13.58
N ASN A 84 -15.17 -22.33 -14.12
CA ASN A 84 -15.67 -20.97 -14.07
C ASN A 84 -16.46 -20.71 -12.77
N ASN A 85 -15.83 -20.06 -11.79
CA ASN A 85 -16.51 -19.66 -10.54
C ASN A 85 -17.03 -18.21 -10.60
N GLU A 86 -16.27 -17.32 -11.25
CA GLU A 86 -16.55 -15.88 -11.23
C GLU A 86 -17.57 -15.43 -12.28
N LEU A 87 -17.62 -16.11 -13.43
CA LEU A 87 -18.54 -15.81 -14.53
C LEU A 87 -19.46 -17.00 -14.78
N PRO A 88 -20.77 -16.77 -14.95
CA PRO A 88 -21.73 -17.85 -15.12
C PRO A 88 -21.51 -18.57 -16.44
N THR A 89 -21.71 -19.90 -16.44
CA THR A 89 -21.50 -20.74 -17.63
C THR A 89 -22.34 -20.28 -18.81
N ALA A 90 -23.57 -19.81 -18.56
CA ALA A 90 -24.47 -19.32 -19.62
C ALA A 90 -23.86 -18.15 -20.43
N GLU A 91 -23.15 -17.23 -19.79
CA GLU A 91 -22.47 -16.13 -20.49
C GLU A 91 -21.32 -16.65 -21.36
N LEU A 92 -20.55 -17.60 -20.85
CA LEU A 92 -19.41 -18.17 -21.57
C LEU A 92 -19.87 -19.08 -22.72
N SER A 93 -20.93 -19.87 -22.51
CA SER A 93 -21.54 -20.73 -23.52
C SER A 93 -22.05 -19.93 -24.72
N ALA A 94 -22.58 -18.72 -24.52
CA ALA A 94 -23.00 -17.85 -25.62
C ALA A 94 -21.84 -17.44 -26.54
N LEU A 95 -20.62 -17.31 -26.01
CA LEU A 95 -19.43 -16.97 -26.79
C LEU A 95 -18.98 -18.10 -27.73
N VAL A 96 -19.28 -19.35 -27.36
CA VAL A 96 -18.85 -20.56 -28.07
C VAL A 96 -19.98 -21.29 -28.80
N ALA A 97 -21.24 -20.89 -28.60
CA ALA A 97 -22.40 -21.48 -29.25
C ALA A 97 -22.26 -21.63 -30.79
N PRO A 98 -21.68 -20.67 -31.54
CA PRO A 98 -21.53 -20.80 -33.00
C PRO A 98 -20.57 -21.91 -33.47
N LEU A 99 -19.83 -22.54 -32.56
CA LEU A 99 -18.91 -23.65 -32.89
C LEU A 99 -19.65 -24.99 -32.92
N ILE A 100 -20.76 -25.10 -32.20
CA ILE A 100 -21.54 -26.33 -32.06
C ILE A 100 -22.22 -26.67 -33.40
N GLY A 101 -22.17 -27.93 -33.81
CA GLY A 101 -22.77 -28.43 -35.05
C GLY A 101 -21.95 -28.15 -36.30
N THR A 102 -20.71 -27.65 -36.17
CA THR A 102 -19.83 -27.35 -37.30
C THR A 102 -18.50 -28.06 -37.18
N GLU A 103 -17.88 -28.34 -38.33
CA GLU A 103 -16.50 -28.84 -38.37
C GLU A 103 -15.54 -27.72 -38.02
N ARG A 104 -14.71 -27.95 -36.99
CA ARG A 104 -13.71 -27.00 -36.53
C ARG A 104 -12.32 -27.60 -36.52
N SER A 105 -11.33 -26.81 -36.90
CA SER A 105 -9.92 -27.16 -36.72
C SER A 105 -9.47 -26.85 -35.29
N LEU A 106 -8.35 -27.45 -34.87
CA LEU A 106 -7.74 -27.16 -33.57
C LEU A 106 -7.44 -25.66 -33.40
N ALA A 107 -6.94 -24.99 -34.45
CA ALA A 107 -6.74 -23.54 -34.43
C ALA A 107 -8.03 -22.73 -34.14
N GLN A 108 -9.18 -23.19 -34.65
CA GLN A 108 -10.47 -22.54 -34.39
C GLN A 108 -10.97 -22.79 -32.97
N LEU A 109 -10.71 -23.97 -32.40
CA LEU A 109 -10.99 -24.28 -31.00
C LEU A 109 -10.12 -23.43 -30.06
N ASN A 110 -8.81 -23.32 -30.34
CA ASN A 110 -7.92 -22.44 -29.58
C ASN A 110 -8.32 -20.96 -29.71
N ALA A 111 -8.85 -20.54 -30.85
CA ALA A 111 -9.42 -19.20 -31.00
C ALA A 111 -10.66 -18.99 -30.11
N ALA A 112 -11.49 -20.01 -29.95
CA ALA A 112 -12.64 -19.97 -29.04
C ALA A 112 -12.21 -19.86 -27.58
N ALA A 113 -11.22 -20.64 -27.15
CA ALA A 113 -10.63 -20.54 -25.81
C ALA A 113 -10.06 -19.13 -25.56
N ARG A 114 -9.31 -18.57 -26.51
CA ARG A 114 -8.82 -17.18 -26.44
C ARG A 114 -9.94 -16.16 -26.32
N ARG A 115 -11.10 -16.38 -26.94
CA ARG A 115 -12.28 -15.52 -26.79
C ARG A 115 -12.83 -15.53 -25.36
N ILE A 116 -12.86 -16.70 -24.71
CA ILE A 116 -13.24 -16.84 -23.30
C ILE A 116 -12.20 -16.11 -22.42
N THR A 117 -10.90 -16.34 -22.64
CA THR A 117 -9.81 -15.64 -21.94
C THR A 117 -9.95 -14.12 -22.03
N ALA A 118 -10.21 -13.60 -23.24
CA ALA A 118 -10.39 -12.16 -23.47
C ALA A 118 -11.63 -11.60 -22.74
N TYR A 119 -12.72 -12.38 -22.69
CA TYR A 119 -13.93 -12.00 -21.97
C TYR A 119 -13.69 -11.92 -20.45
N TYR A 120 -12.96 -12.87 -19.88
CA TYR A 120 -12.55 -12.79 -18.48
C TYR A 120 -11.67 -11.57 -18.21
N ARG A 121 -10.69 -11.32 -19.07
CA ARG A 121 -9.78 -10.17 -18.91
C ARG A 121 -10.52 -8.84 -19.00
N SER A 122 -11.52 -8.71 -19.87
CA SER A 122 -12.35 -7.50 -19.95
C SER A 122 -13.21 -7.26 -18.71
N LYS A 123 -13.48 -8.31 -17.93
CA LYS A 123 -14.19 -8.25 -16.64
C LYS A 123 -13.27 -8.00 -15.44
N GLY A 124 -11.96 -7.81 -15.66
CA GLY A 124 -10.98 -7.52 -14.60
C GLY A 124 -10.14 -8.72 -14.16
N PHE A 125 -10.36 -9.92 -14.71
CA PHE A 125 -9.59 -11.11 -14.37
C PHE A 125 -8.31 -11.20 -15.22
N ALA A 126 -7.30 -10.42 -14.86
CA ALA A 126 -6.08 -10.26 -15.67
C ALA A 126 -5.29 -11.57 -15.92
N VAL A 127 -5.31 -12.49 -14.95
CA VAL A 127 -4.59 -13.76 -14.99
C VAL A 127 -5.45 -14.95 -15.45
N ALA A 128 -6.73 -14.71 -15.81
CA ALA A 128 -7.60 -15.77 -16.29
C ALA A 128 -7.11 -16.36 -17.62
N ARG A 129 -7.36 -17.66 -17.80
CA ARG A 129 -7.01 -18.40 -19.00
C ARG A 129 -7.95 -19.58 -19.24
N ALA A 130 -8.39 -19.73 -20.48
CA ALA A 130 -9.05 -20.92 -21.00
C ALA A 130 -8.14 -21.61 -22.02
N TYR A 131 -8.30 -22.92 -22.19
CA TYR A 131 -7.56 -23.78 -23.10
C TYR A 131 -8.49 -24.84 -23.71
#